data_AF-A0A7X7UJG5-F1
#
_entry.id   AF-A0A7X7UJG5-F1
#
_cell.length_a   1.000
_cell.length_b   1.000
_cell.length_c   1.000
_cell.angle_alpha   90.00
_cell.angle_beta   90.00
_cell.angle_gamma   90.00
#
_symmetry.space_group_name_H-M   'P 1'
#
loop_
_entity.id
_entity.type
_entity.pdbx_description
1 polymer ?
#
loop_
_entity_poly.entity_id
_entity_poly.type
_entity_poly.pdbx_seq_one_letter_code
_entity_poly.pdbx_strand_id
1 'polypeptide(L)'
;HEELEKVSAFLGIEFMPSLIYTYDSINNLKADYPGGALEKFHCRLAEGIHDHRLEIWKTHLQTQTIHLLEISADKYAEKAGYSHAFEKHPLKYKLMAIPGIILAKNIFFLTKIINRLPAGLRMAILSKLPRKIALCVYFIFNKDKYYRFRRLPSSMKYQNQA
;
A
#
# COMPACT_ATOMS: atom_id res chain seq x y z
N HIS A 1 -20.61 -19.78 -6.52
CA HIS A 1 -21.86 -19.35 -7.19
C HIS A 1 -22.82 -18.71 -6.18
N GLU A 2 -23.19 -19.41 -5.10
CA GLU A 2 -24.11 -18.88 -4.08
C GLU A 2 -23.64 -17.58 -3.39
N GLU A 3 -22.33 -17.41 -3.15
CA GLU A 3 -21.82 -16.17 -2.54
C GLU A 3 -21.86 -14.96 -3.48
N LEU A 4 -21.67 -15.16 -4.79
CA LEU A 4 -21.73 -14.09 -5.79
C LEU A 4 -23.17 -13.62 -6.01
N GLU A 5 -24.15 -14.53 -5.94
CA GLU A 5 -25.57 -14.19 -5.94
C GLU A 5 -25.92 -13.30 -4.75
N LYS A 6 -25.42 -13.63 -3.55
CA LYS A 6 -25.61 -12.82 -2.34
C LYS A 6 -24.99 -11.42 -2.48
N VAL A 7 -23.80 -11.32 -3.09
CA VAL A 7 -23.14 -10.03 -3.36
C VAL A 7 -23.90 -9.21 -4.40
N SER A 8 -24.37 -9.83 -5.48
CA SER A 8 -25.15 -9.16 -6.52
C SER A 8 -26.48 -8.61 -5.96
N ALA A 9 -27.17 -9.42 -5.16
CA ALA A 9 -28.39 -9.02 -4.47
C ALA A 9 -28.15 -7.87 -3.47
N PHE A 10 -27.02 -7.90 -2.75
CA PHE A 10 -26.62 -6.80 -1.85
C PHE A 10 -26.37 -5.48 -2.62
N LEU A 11 -25.80 -5.57 -3.82
CA LEU A 11 -25.53 -4.41 -4.68
C LEU A 11 -26.76 -3.94 -5.48
N GLY A 12 -27.87 -4.68 -5.42
CA GLY A 12 -29.07 -4.40 -6.22
C GLY A 12 -28.89 -4.64 -7.71
N ILE A 13 -27.89 -5.45 -8.09
CA ILE A 13 -27.58 -5.79 -9.48
C ILE A 13 -28.14 -7.18 -9.77
N GLU A 14 -28.77 -7.35 -10.93
CA GLU A 14 -29.23 -8.66 -11.37
C GLU A 14 -28.03 -9.60 -11.57
N PHE A 15 -28.05 -10.74 -10.88
CA PHE A 15 -26.99 -11.71 -10.99
C PHE A 15 -27.04 -12.37 -12.37
N MET A 16 -26.08 -12.05 -13.25
CA MET A 16 -25.91 -12.73 -14.52
C MET A 16 -24.84 -13.81 -14.40
N PRO A 17 -25.19 -15.11 -14.50
CA PRO A 17 -24.23 -16.21 -14.44
C PRO A 17 -23.12 -16.11 -15.49
N SER A 18 -23.40 -15.44 -16.62
CA SER A 18 -22.44 -15.19 -17.70
C SER A 18 -21.22 -14.37 -17.29
N LEU A 19 -21.29 -13.56 -16.23
CA LEU A 19 -20.15 -12.77 -15.72
C LEU A 19 -19.10 -13.63 -15.00
N ILE A 20 -19.48 -14.83 -14.53
CA ILE A 20 -18.57 -15.75 -13.84
C ILE A 20 -17.68 -16.51 -14.83
N TYR A 21 -18.16 -16.71 -16.07
CA TYR A 21 -17.38 -17.30 -17.16
C TYR A 21 -16.49 -16.25 -17.81
N THR A 22 -15.60 -15.66 -17.03
CA THR A 22 -14.85 -14.45 -17.41
C THR A 22 -13.87 -14.66 -18.57
N TYR A 23 -13.53 -15.91 -18.88
CA TYR A 23 -12.54 -16.25 -19.91
C TYR A 23 -13.00 -15.88 -21.33
N ASP A 24 -14.28 -16.09 -21.66
CA ASP A 24 -14.82 -15.73 -22.99
C ASP A 24 -15.10 -14.23 -23.11
N SER A 25 -15.47 -13.58 -22.01
CA SER A 25 -15.74 -12.13 -21.97
C SER A 25 -14.48 -11.25 -22.08
N ILE A 26 -13.29 -11.75 -21.71
CA ILE A 26 -12.03 -11.00 -21.88
C ILE A 26 -11.71 -10.79 -23.37
N ASN A 27 -12.02 -11.76 -24.23
CA ASN A 27 -11.82 -11.62 -25.68
C ASN A 27 -12.77 -10.58 -26.29
N ASN A 28 -14.00 -10.50 -25.80
CA ASN A 28 -14.94 -9.42 -26.16
C ASN A 28 -14.46 -8.06 -25.63
N LEU A 29 -13.90 -8.03 -24.42
CA LEU A 29 -13.32 -6.83 -23.81
C LEU A 29 -12.08 -6.34 -24.59
N LYS A 30 -11.31 -7.23 -25.20
CA LYS A 30 -10.23 -6.83 -26.12
C LYS A 30 -10.74 -6.19 -27.41
N ALA A 31 -11.97 -6.50 -27.84
CA ALA A 31 -12.56 -5.92 -29.05
C ALA A 31 -13.08 -4.48 -28.83
N ASP A 32 -13.53 -4.16 -27.62
CA ASP A 32 -14.04 -2.83 -27.26
C ASP A 32 -12.93 -1.78 -27.06
N TYR A 33 -11.69 -2.23 -26.82
CA TYR A 33 -10.55 -1.36 -26.57
C TYR A 33 -9.63 -1.27 -27.78
N PRO A 34 -9.05 -0.09 -28.09
CA PRO A 34 -8.12 0.06 -29.20
C PRO A 34 -6.93 -0.89 -29.04
N GLY A 35 -6.56 -1.55 -30.15
CA GLY A 35 -5.62 -2.67 -30.19
C GLY A 35 -4.36 -2.48 -29.35
N GLY A 36 -4.18 -3.35 -28.34
CA GLY A 36 -3.01 -3.38 -27.46
C GLY A 36 -3.08 -2.46 -26.24
N ALA A 37 -4.09 -1.60 -26.08
CA ALA A 37 -4.23 -0.76 -24.88
C ALA A 37 -4.45 -1.60 -23.62
N LEU A 38 -5.27 -2.65 -23.74
CA LEU A 38 -5.54 -3.58 -22.64
C LEU A 38 -4.27 -4.33 -22.22
N GLU A 39 -3.44 -4.75 -23.17
CA GLU A 39 -2.18 -5.46 -22.90
C GLU A 39 -1.10 -4.53 -22.33
N LYS A 40 -1.10 -3.24 -22.69
CA LYS A 40 -0.11 -2.27 -22.21
C LYS A 40 -0.40 -1.74 -20.80
N PHE A 41 -1.67 -1.51 -20.47
CA PHE A 41 -2.07 -0.89 -19.20
C PHE A 41 -2.77 -1.83 -18.22
N HIS A 42 -3.35 -2.92 -18.72
CA HIS A 42 -4.18 -3.86 -17.96
C HIS A 42 -3.81 -5.33 -18.26
N CYS A 43 -2.51 -5.61 -18.50
CA CYS A 43 -2.00 -6.96 -18.80
C CYS A 43 -2.49 -8.05 -17.83
N ARG A 44 -2.70 -7.66 -16.57
CA ARG A 44 -3.12 -8.56 -15.48
C ARG A 44 -4.63 -8.75 -15.33
N LEU A 45 -5.45 -8.00 -16.08
CA LEU A 45 -6.91 -8.14 -15.99
C LEU A 45 -7.38 -9.47 -16.60
N ALA A 46 -6.62 -9.99 -17.56
CA ALA A 46 -6.87 -11.26 -18.23
C ALA A 46 -6.19 -12.46 -17.52
N GLU A 47 -5.21 -12.19 -16.66
CA GLU A 47 -4.60 -13.21 -15.81
C GLU A 47 -5.60 -13.49 -14.68
N GLY A 48 -6.21 -14.68 -14.69
CA GLY A 48 -7.13 -15.10 -13.63
C GLY A 48 -6.50 -14.95 -12.23
N ILE A 49 -7.33 -14.92 -11.19
CA ILE A 49 -6.84 -14.84 -9.81
C ILE A 49 -5.88 -16.01 -9.56
N HIS A 50 -4.63 -15.68 -9.24
CA HIS A 50 -3.65 -16.69 -8.90
C HIS A 50 -3.93 -17.22 -7.49
N ASP A 51 -4.70 -18.31 -7.40
CA ASP A 51 -5.05 -18.91 -6.10
C ASP A 51 -3.81 -19.32 -5.28
N HIS A 52 -2.73 -19.73 -5.95
CA HIS A 52 -1.44 -20.00 -5.31
C HIS A 52 -0.81 -18.76 -4.64
N ARG A 53 -1.32 -17.55 -4.92
CA ARG A 53 -0.89 -16.30 -4.28
C ARG A 53 -1.70 -15.91 -3.06
N LEU A 54 -2.84 -16.56 -2.84
CA LEU A 54 -3.61 -16.38 -1.62
C LEU A 54 -2.80 -16.98 -0.45
N GLU A 55 -2.72 -16.21 0.63
CA GLU A 55 -2.03 -16.62 1.87
C GLU A 55 -0.51 -16.89 1.76
N ILE A 56 0.17 -16.53 0.66
CA ILE A 56 1.65 -16.61 0.51
C ILE A 56 2.38 -16.02 1.71
N TRP A 57 1.81 -14.99 2.33
CA TRP A 57 2.41 -14.35 3.50
C TRP A 57 2.58 -15.32 4.68
N LYS A 58 1.73 -16.37 4.82
CA LYS A 58 1.87 -17.40 5.86
C LYS A 58 3.12 -18.25 5.65
N THR A 59 3.53 -18.48 4.40
CA THR A 59 4.67 -19.35 4.05
C THR A 59 5.97 -18.56 3.86
N HIS A 60 5.90 -17.29 3.47
CA HIS A 60 7.08 -16.47 3.17
C HIS A 60 7.47 -15.49 4.29
N LEU A 61 6.57 -15.16 5.22
CA LEU A 61 6.93 -14.31 6.35
C LEU A 61 7.41 -15.15 7.53
N GLN A 62 8.44 -14.65 8.21
CA GLN A 62 8.87 -15.23 9.46
C GLN A 62 7.77 -15.04 10.52
N THR A 63 7.59 -16.03 11.40
CA THR A 63 6.58 -16.02 12.49
C THR A 63 6.62 -14.74 13.33
N GLN A 64 7.81 -14.19 13.56
CA GLN A 64 8.00 -12.93 14.29
C GLN A 64 7.31 -11.76 13.57
N THR A 65 7.48 -11.69 12.24
CA THR A 65 6.91 -10.65 11.40
C THR A 65 5.38 -10.77 11.34
N ILE A 66 4.86 -11.99 11.28
CA ILE A 66 3.41 -12.23 11.31
C ILE A 66 2.83 -11.71 12.62
N HIS A 67 3.42 -12.03 13.77
CA HIS A 67 2.99 -11.49 15.06
C HIS A 67 3.02 -9.96 15.11
N LEU A 68 4.07 -9.33 14.60
CA LEU A 68 4.15 -7.86 14.58
C LEU A 68 3.07 -7.22 13.69
N LEU A 69 2.79 -7.83 12.53
CA LEU A 69 1.75 -7.37 11.61
C LEU A 69 0.36 -7.51 12.23
N GLU A 70 0.05 -8.67 12.82
CA GLU A 70 -1.24 -8.89 13.47
C GLU A 70 -1.44 -7.95 14.66
N ILE A 71 -0.44 -7.72 15.50
CA ILE A 71 -0.54 -6.79 16.63
C ILE A 71 -0.74 -5.34 16.17
N SER A 72 -0.13 -4.95 15.04
CA SER A 72 -0.19 -3.57 14.54
C SER A 72 -1.46 -3.27 13.74
N ALA A 73 -1.96 -4.24 12.97
CA ALA A 73 -3.15 -4.09 12.14
C ALA A 73 -4.44 -4.49 12.89
N ASP A 74 -4.38 -5.57 13.69
CA ASP A 74 -5.41 -6.17 14.55
C ASP A 74 -6.85 -5.83 14.12
N LYS A 75 -7.42 -4.78 14.72
CA LYS A 75 -8.80 -4.31 14.49
C LYS A 75 -9.13 -3.93 13.05
N TYR A 76 -8.15 -3.48 12.27
CA TYR A 76 -8.36 -3.13 10.86
C TYR A 76 -8.28 -4.35 9.96
N ALA A 77 -7.46 -5.33 10.32
CA ALA A 77 -7.37 -6.60 9.61
C ALA A 77 -8.69 -7.37 9.73
N GLU A 78 -9.24 -7.50 10.94
CA GLU A 78 -10.53 -8.15 11.17
C GLU A 78 -11.66 -7.51 10.36
N LYS A 79 -11.70 -6.18 10.31
CA LYS A 79 -12.69 -5.44 9.50
C LYS A 79 -12.56 -5.67 8.00
N ALA A 80 -11.36 -6.04 7.54
CA ALA A 80 -11.10 -6.40 6.15
C ALA A 80 -11.37 -7.88 5.86
N GLY A 81 -11.92 -8.64 6.82
CA GLY A 81 -12.19 -10.07 6.67
C GLY A 81 -10.95 -10.95 6.85
N TYR A 82 -9.85 -10.41 7.37
CA TYR A 82 -8.65 -11.19 7.66
C TYR A 82 -8.89 -12.11 8.85
N SER A 83 -8.50 -13.39 8.71
CA SER A 83 -8.49 -14.36 9.79
C SER A 83 -7.09 -14.44 10.41
N HIS A 84 -7.01 -14.22 11.72
CA HIS A 84 -5.75 -14.27 12.46
C HIS A 84 -5.12 -15.66 12.40
N ALA A 85 -3.81 -15.71 12.16
CA ALA A 85 -3.00 -16.93 12.25
C ALA A 85 -2.75 -17.34 13.71
N PHE A 86 -2.79 -16.39 14.66
CA PHE A 86 -2.56 -16.65 16.08
C PHE A 86 -3.66 -16.06 16.96
N GLU A 87 -4.31 -16.89 17.78
CA GLU A 87 -5.31 -16.43 18.76
C GLU A 87 -4.72 -15.55 19.88
N LYS A 88 -3.44 -15.78 20.21
CA LYS A 88 -2.74 -15.05 21.27
C LYS A 88 -1.32 -14.71 20.84
N HIS A 89 -0.91 -13.48 21.11
CA HIS A 89 0.46 -13.03 20.86
C HIS A 89 1.28 -12.96 22.15
N PRO A 90 2.49 -13.55 22.17
CA PRO A 90 3.43 -13.41 23.27
C PRO A 90 3.74 -11.95 23.63
N LEU A 91 3.93 -11.68 24.93
CA LEU A 91 4.19 -10.31 25.43
C LEU A 91 5.40 -9.64 24.76
N LYS A 92 6.44 -10.42 24.44
CA LYS A 92 7.65 -9.94 23.75
C LYS A 92 7.32 -9.24 22.42
N TYR A 93 6.41 -9.80 21.63
CA TYR A 93 6.04 -9.22 20.33
C TYR A 93 5.14 -8.00 20.51
N LYS A 94 4.29 -7.98 21.55
CA LYS A 94 3.52 -6.79 21.92
C LYS A 94 4.45 -5.63 22.24
N LEU A 95 5.48 -5.87 23.06
CA LEU A 95 6.48 -4.85 23.41
C LEU A 95 7.28 -4.39 22.19
N MET A 96 7.70 -5.31 21.32
CA MET A 96 8.42 -4.97 20.08
C MET A 96 7.56 -4.16 19.09
N ALA A 97 6.24 -4.35 19.07
CA ALA A 97 5.33 -3.63 18.18
C ALA A 97 5.07 -2.18 18.61
N ILE A 98 5.17 -1.87 19.91
CA ILE A 98 4.90 -0.54 20.48
C ILE A 98 5.60 0.61 19.73
N PRO A 99 6.94 0.59 19.51
CA PRO A 99 7.61 1.70 18.82
C PRO A 99 7.06 1.93 17.40
N GLY A 100 6.75 0.86 16.67
CA GLY A 100 6.13 0.94 15.34
C GLY A 100 4.74 1.55 15.40
N ILE A 101 3.91 1.12 16.37
CA ILE A 101 2.56 1.65 16.57
C ILE A 101 2.59 3.13 16.96
N ILE A 102 3.50 3.54 17.85
CA ILE A 102 3.67 4.93 18.26
C ILE A 102 4.09 5.79 17.05
N LEU A 103 5.04 5.32 16.27
CA LEU A 103 5.50 6.01 15.06
C LEU A 103 4.36 6.17 14.05
N ALA A 104 3.60 5.12 13.78
CA ALA A 104 2.45 5.17 12.87
C ALA A 104 1.37 6.14 13.38
N LYS A 105 1.05 6.14 14.68
CA LYS A 105 0.11 7.09 15.28
C LYS A 105 0.58 8.54 15.16
N ASN A 106 1.86 8.80 15.40
CA ASN A 106 2.43 10.13 15.27
C ASN A 106 2.39 10.62 13.81
N ILE A 107 2.73 9.75 12.85
CA ILE A 107 2.61 10.07 11.43
C ILE A 107 1.16 10.38 11.08
N PHE A 108 0.22 9.52 11.46
CA PHE A 108 -1.21 9.73 11.19
C PHE A 108 -1.72 11.05 11.79
N PHE A 109 -1.34 11.35 13.02
CA PHE A 109 -1.67 12.61 13.68
C PHE A 109 -1.09 13.81 12.92
N LEU A 110 0.18 13.74 12.51
CA LEU A 110 0.82 14.78 11.72
C LEU A 110 0.14 14.97 10.36
N THR A 111 -0.22 13.88 9.68
CA THR A 111 -0.99 13.92 8.43
C THR A 111 -2.35 14.58 8.63
N LYS A 112 -3.05 14.29 9.75
CA LYS A 112 -4.32 14.93 10.09
C LYS A 112 -4.18 16.44 10.32
N ILE A 113 -3.09 16.88 10.95
CA ILE A 113 -2.77 18.30 11.11
C ILE A 113 -2.51 18.94 9.74
N ILE A 114 -1.63 18.33 8.93
CA ILE A 114 -1.26 18.84 7.61
C ILE A 114 -2.49 18.95 6.69
N ASN A 115 -3.43 18.01 6.78
CA ASN A 115 -4.66 18.04 5.98
C ASN A 115 -5.61 19.18 6.36
N ARG A 116 -5.50 19.75 7.56
CA ARG A 116 -6.28 20.94 7.97
C ARG A 116 -5.61 22.26 7.60
N LEU A 117 -4.38 22.25 7.10
CA LEU A 117 -3.67 23.45 6.68
C LEU A 117 -4.15 23.94 5.29
N PRO A 118 -4.04 25.25 5.01
CA PRO A 118 -4.28 25.79 3.68
C PRO A 118 -3.44 25.09 2.62
N ALA A 119 -3.98 24.92 1.41
CA ALA A 119 -3.36 24.15 0.33
C ALA A 119 -1.91 24.58 0.03
N GLY A 120 -1.61 25.89 0.09
CA GLY A 120 -0.25 26.41 -0.11
C GLY A 120 0.75 25.93 0.94
N LEU A 121 0.37 25.89 2.21
CA LEU A 121 1.21 25.40 3.31
C LEU A 121 1.39 23.88 3.23
N ARG A 122 0.31 23.15 2.91
CA ARG A 122 0.35 21.70 2.69
C ARG A 122 1.37 21.34 1.58
N MET A 123 1.30 22.00 0.43
CA MET A 123 2.22 21.75 -0.68
C MET A 123 3.66 22.13 -0.33
N ALA A 124 3.88 23.21 0.42
CA ALA A 124 5.21 23.59 0.89
C ALA A 124 5.81 22.55 1.85
N ILE A 125 5.00 21.98 2.75
CA ILE A 125 5.43 20.92 3.66
C ILE A 125 5.74 19.64 2.89
N LEU A 126 4.81 19.14 2.06
CA LEU A 126 5.03 17.90 1.31
C LEU A 126 6.24 17.98 0.36
N SER A 127 6.48 19.12 -0.29
CA SER A 127 7.60 19.27 -1.24
C SER A 127 8.95 19.55 -0.57
N LYS A 128 9.00 20.33 0.51
CA LYS A 128 10.28 20.81 1.09
C LYS A 128 10.70 20.04 2.34
N LEU A 129 9.77 19.46 3.09
CA LEU A 129 10.06 18.77 4.36
C LEU A 129 10.93 17.51 4.19
N PRO A 130 10.66 16.60 3.23
CA PRO A 130 11.47 15.38 3.06
C PRO A 130 12.94 15.73 2.78
N ARG A 131 13.16 16.77 1.96
CA ARG A 131 14.51 17.24 1.62
C ARG A 131 15.24 17.88 2.80
N LYS A 132 14.54 18.68 3.62
CA LYS A 132 15.14 19.26 4.84
C LYS A 132 15.54 18.19 5.84
N ILE A 133 14.70 17.16 6.02
CA ILE A 133 14.98 16.01 6.89
C ILE A 133 16.20 15.24 6.36
N ALA A 134 16.23 14.91 5.07
CA ALA A 134 17.35 14.21 4.46
C ALA A 134 18.68 14.99 4.60
N LEU A 135 18.65 16.31 4.40
CA LEU A 135 19.84 17.16 4.61
C LEU A 135 20.28 17.18 6.07
N CYS A 136 19.34 17.18 7.02
CA CYS A 136 19.66 17.11 8.45
C CYS A 136 20.30 15.76 8.82
N VAL A 137 19.74 14.65 8.31
CA VAL A 137 20.32 13.30 8.49
C VAL A 137 21.72 13.22 7.89
N TYR A 138 21.92 13.72 6.67
CA TYR A 138 23.26 13.76 6.08
C TYR A 138 24.21 14.66 6.86
N PHE A 139 23.75 15.79 7.40
CA PHE A 139 24.60 16.63 8.24
C PHE A 139 25.11 15.91 9.50
N ILE A 140 24.28 15.08 10.12
CA ILE A 140 24.62 14.34 11.34
C ILE A 140 25.48 13.11 11.04
N PHE A 141 25.08 12.30 10.05
CA PHE A 141 25.67 10.98 9.81
C PHE A 141 26.64 10.91 8.63
N ASN A 142 26.60 11.87 7.69
CA ASN A 142 27.46 11.83 6.49
C ASN A 142 27.71 13.23 5.90
N LYS A 143 28.61 13.98 6.55
CA LYS A 143 28.91 15.39 6.25
C LYS A 143 29.38 15.61 4.79
N ASP A 144 30.10 14.65 4.21
CA ASP A 144 30.59 14.75 2.83
C ASP A 144 29.44 14.74 1.81
N LYS A 145 28.46 13.85 2.00
CA LYS A 145 27.23 13.85 1.18
C LYS A 145 26.45 15.16 1.35
N TYR A 146 26.39 15.72 2.55
CA TYR A 146 25.72 17.01 2.80
C TYR A 146 26.33 18.15 1.97
N TYR A 147 27.66 18.33 2.02
CA TYR A 147 28.33 19.39 1.25
C TYR A 147 28.27 19.18 -0.27
N ARG A 148 28.16 17.93 -0.74
CA ARG A 148 27.93 17.61 -2.15
C ARG A 148 26.53 18.03 -2.60
N PHE A 149 25.49 17.67 -1.85
CA PHE A 149 24.11 18.07 -2.15
C PHE A 149 23.87 19.58 -2.07
N ARG A 150 24.58 20.29 -1.19
CA ARG A 150 24.49 21.75 -1.05
C ARG A 150 25.08 22.48 -2.27
N ARG A 151 26.15 21.94 -2.87
CA ARG A 151 26.87 22.54 -4.02
C ARG A 151 26.24 22.29 -5.39
N LEU A 152 25.31 21.33 -5.53
CA LEU A 152 24.65 21.07 -6.81
C LEU A 152 23.75 22.25 -7.24
N PRO A 153 23.69 22.60 -8.54
CA PRO A 153 22.70 23.54 -9.07
C PRO A 153 21.29 22.95 -8.97
N SER A 154 20.26 23.80 -8.85
CA SER A 154 18.87 23.37 -8.61
C SER A 154 18.31 22.42 -9.68
N SER A 155 18.81 22.50 -10.91
CA SER A 155 18.45 21.65 -12.05
C SER A 155 18.95 20.19 -11.94
N MET A 156 20.10 19.94 -11.30
CA MET A 156 20.69 18.59 -11.15
C MET A 156 20.20 17.82 -9.91
N LYS A 157 19.45 18.47 -9.01
CA LYS A 157 19.01 17.86 -7.74
C LYS A 157 17.86 16.85 -7.92
N TYR A 158 17.14 16.91 -9.02
CA TYR A 158 15.97 16.07 -9.31
C TYR A 158 16.25 14.91 -10.28
N GLN A 159 17.41 14.90 -10.94
CA GLN A 159 17.78 13.81 -11.87
C GLN A 159 18.35 12.56 -11.18
N ASN A 160 18.79 12.67 -9.92
CA ASN A 160 19.36 11.55 -9.15
C ASN A 160 18.34 10.90 -8.18
N GLN A 161 17.04 11.05 -8.45
CA GLN A 161 15.95 10.46 -7.63
C GLN A 161 15.15 9.37 -8.36
N ALA A 162 15.62 8.92 -9.53
CA ALA A 162 15.10 7.76 -10.25
C ALA A 162 15.91 6.51 -9.89
#